data_AF-A0A7W9KR48-F1
#
_entry.id   AF-A0A7W9KR48-F1
#
_cell.length_a   1.000
_cell.length_b   1.000
_cell.length_c   1.000
_cell.angle_alpha   90.00
_cell.angle_beta   90.00
_cell.angle_gamma   90.00
#
_symmetry.space_group_name_H-M   'P 1'
#
loop_
_entity.id
_entity.type
_entity.pdbx_description
1 polymer ?
#
loop_
_entity_poly.entity_id
_entity_poly.type
_entity_poly.pdbx_seq_one_letter_code
_entity_poly.pdbx_strand_id
1 'polypeptide(L)' 'MSVHEIPAAIPDAVGRRLDELETLARAEQAMADGRPTADQELLLMSVGSVAHLARRHRSIAVPSRDGRRKRWFRR' A
#
# COMPACT_ATOMS: atom_id res chain seq x y z
N MET A 1 -29.00 14.21 25.22
CA MET A 1 -27.68 14.46 24.61
C MET A 1 -26.78 13.29 25.01
N SER A 2 -26.59 12.32 24.12
CA SER A 2 -25.76 11.14 24.37
C SER A 2 -24.30 11.50 24.11
N VAL A 3 -23.53 11.68 25.18
CA VAL A 3 -22.09 11.87 25.10
C VAL A 3 -21.48 10.51 24.80
N HIS A 4 -20.97 10.31 23.59
CA HIS A 4 -20.19 9.13 23.28
C HIS A 4 -18.84 9.26 24.00
N GLU A 5 -18.70 8.58 25.13
CA GLU A 5 -17.41 8.40 25.79
C GLU A 5 -16.50 7.62 24.83
N ILE A 6 -15.52 8.33 24.26
CA ILE A 6 -14.42 7.71 23.52
C ILE A 6 -13.50 7.08 24.57
N PRO A 7 -13.36 5.75 24.63
CA PRO A 7 -12.55 5.12 25.66
C PRO A 7 -11.09 5.54 25.51
N ALA A 8 -10.46 5.96 26.60
CA ALA A 8 -9.09 6.48 26.66
C ALA A 8 -7.98 5.45 26.29
N ALA A 9 -8.35 4.23 25.89
CA ALA A 9 -7.44 3.14 25.50
C ALA A 9 -6.99 3.18 24.02
N ILE A 10 -7.51 4.13 23.24
CA ILE A 10 -7.24 4.26 21.80
C ILE A 10 -5.82 4.78 21.45
N PRO A 11 -5.12 5.63 22.25
CA PRO A 11 -3.85 6.23 21.83
C PRO A 11 -2.75 5.20 21.49
N ASP A 12 -2.56 4.19 22.34
CA ASP A 12 -1.50 3.19 22.18
C ASP A 12 -1.75 2.21 21.03
N ALA A 13 -3.01 2.00 20.67
CA ALA A 13 -3.39 1.20 19.51
C ALA A 13 -3.16 1.98 18.20
N VAL A 14 -3.47 3.28 18.22
CA VAL A 14 -3.22 4.17 17.07
C VAL A 14 -1.73 4.35 16.84
N GLY A 15 -0.94 4.58 17.89
CA GLY A 15 0.52 4.70 17.78
C GLY A 15 1.16 3.47 17.13
N ARG A 16 0.86 2.28 17.64
CA ARG A 16 1.36 1.02 17.06
C ARG A 16 0.93 0.84 15.61
N ARG A 17 -0.30 1.21 15.28
CA ARG A 17 -0.78 1.12 13.91
C ARG A 17 -0.04 2.07 12.95
N LEU A 18 0.31 3.27 13.41
CA LEU A 18 1.09 4.21 12.62
C LEU A 18 2.50 3.69 12.38
N ASP A 19 3.16 3.13 13.40
CA ASP A 19 4.49 2.53 13.27
C ASP A 19 4.51 1.37 12.27
N GLU A 20 3.48 0.51 12.29
CA GLU A 20 3.29 -0.56 11.31
C GLU A 20 3.18 -0.01 9.87
N LEU A 21 2.34 1.02 9.69
CA LEU A 21 2.14 1.66 8.38
C LEU A 21 3.41 2.34 7.87
N GLU A 22 4.15 3.01 8.74
CA GLU A 22 5.43 3.62 8.39
C GLU A 22 6.44 2.56 7.95
N THR A 23 6.49 1.43 8.67
CA THR A 23 7.38 0.32 8.34
C THR A 23 7.05 -0.27 6.96
N LEU A 24 5.76 -0.48 6.67
CA LEU A 24 5.29 -0.94 5.35
C LEU A 24 5.62 0.07 4.25
N ALA A 25 5.36 1.36 4.48
CA ALA A 25 5.65 2.41 3.50
C ALA A 25 7.13 2.49 3.15
N ARG A 26 8.04 2.36 4.15
CA ARG A 26 9.49 2.29 3.90
C ARG A 26 9.88 1.09 3.05
N ALA A 27 9.27 -0.07 3.30
CA ALA A 27 9.52 -1.27 2.49
C ALA A 27 9.03 -1.10 1.04
N GLU A 28 7.85 -0.49 0.83
CA GLU A 28 7.33 -0.23 -0.52
C GLU A 28 8.19 0.79 -1.27
N GLN A 29 8.70 1.80 -0.59
CA GLN A 29 9.64 2.76 -1.19
C GLN A 29 10.92 2.06 -1.64
N ALA A 30 11.52 1.20 -0.80
CA ALA A 30 12.72 0.46 -1.17
C ALA A 30 12.50 -0.47 -2.38
N MET A 31 11.30 -1.03 -2.53
CA MET A 31 10.90 -1.81 -3.70
C MET A 31 10.83 -0.95 -4.96
N ALA A 32 10.26 0.25 -4.86
CA ALA A 32 10.18 1.23 -5.96
C ALA A 32 11.58 1.71 -6.39
N ASP A 33 12.47 1.91 -5.42
CA ASP A 33 13.88 2.29 -5.65
C ASP A 33 14.73 1.13 -6.18
N GLY A 34 14.15 -0.08 -6.26
CA GLY A 34 14.79 -1.27 -6.81
C GLY A 34 15.75 -1.97 -5.86
N ARG A 35 15.85 -1.54 -4.58
CA ARG A 35 16.82 -2.00 -3.58
C ARG A 35 16.16 -2.47 -2.27
N PRO A 36 15.16 -3.35 -2.30
CA PRO A 36 14.58 -3.89 -1.07
C PRO A 36 15.58 -4.82 -0.38
N THR A 37 15.53 -4.86 0.95
CA THR A 37 16.18 -5.93 1.72
C THR A 37 15.32 -7.20 1.71
N ALA A 38 15.91 -8.35 2.03
CA ALA A 38 15.17 -9.61 2.12
C ALA A 38 14.00 -9.53 3.13
N ASP A 39 14.22 -8.89 4.28
CA ASP A 39 13.19 -8.70 5.30
C ASP A 39 12.04 -7.81 4.82
N GLN A 40 12.34 -6.76 4.05
CA GLN A 40 11.33 -5.90 3.44
C GLN A 40 10.51 -6.67 2.39
N GLU A 41 11.15 -7.52 1.58
CA GLU A 41 10.42 -8.37 0.63
C GLU A 41 9.51 -9.37 1.35
N LEU A 42 9.99 -10.01 2.43
CA LEU A 42 9.22 -10.96 3.23
C LEU A 42 8.04 -10.28 3.94
N LEU A 43 8.25 -9.08 4.49
CA LEU A 43 7.21 -8.29 5.11
C LEU A 43 6.10 -7.95 4.11
N LEU A 44 6.46 -7.45 2.92
CA LEU A 44 5.48 -7.12 1.89
C LEU A 44 4.79 -8.35 1.31
N MET A 45 5.49 -9.48 1.24
CA MET A 45 4.91 -10.76 0.86
C MET A 45 3.85 -11.23 1.88
N SER A 46 4.12 -11.11 3.18
CA SER A 46 3.20 -11.58 4.23
C SER A 46 1.90 -10.79 4.29
N VAL A 47 1.93 -9.50 3.95
CA VAL A 47 0.73 -8.64 3.87
C VAL A 47 0.07 -8.64 2.48
N GLY A 48 0.62 -9.39 1.52
CA GLY A 48 0.10 -9.43 0.15
C GLY A 48 0.18 -8.08 -0.59
N SER A 49 1.23 -7.29 -0.33
CA SER A 49 1.37 -5.96 -0.93
C SER A 49 1.43 -6.01 -2.46
N VAL A 50 0.72 -5.08 -3.08
CA VAL A 50 0.70 -4.89 -4.54
C VAL A 50 2.09 -4.53 -5.06
N ALA A 51 2.92 -3.83 -4.28
CA ALA A 51 4.30 -3.51 -4.68
C ALA A 51 5.15 -4.77 -4.88
N HIS A 52 5.00 -5.76 -3.99
CA HIS A 52 5.65 -7.06 -4.11
C HIS A 52 5.14 -7.84 -5.33
N LEU A 53 3.82 -7.90 -5.50
CA LEU A 53 3.19 -8.59 -6.62
C LEU A 53 3.58 -7.97 -7.97
N ALA A 54 3.60 -6.64 -8.07
CA ALA A 54 3.97 -5.91 -9.28
C ALA A 54 5.43 -6.15 -9.70
N ARG A 55 6.35 -6.24 -8.73
CA ARG A 55 7.76 -6.57 -9.01
C ARG A 55 7.93 -7.98 -9.57
N ARG A 56 7.19 -8.96 -9.03
CA ARG A 56 7.25 -10.36 -9.50
C ARG A 56 6.47 -10.59 -10.80
N HIS A 57 5.40 -9.83 -11.01
CA HIS A 57 4.51 -9.99 -12.16
C HIS A 57 4.37 -8.67 -12.92
N ARG A 58 5.14 -8.57 -14.00
CA ARG A 58 5.16 -7.39 -14.88
C ARG A 58 3.78 -7.03 -15.46
N SER A 59 2.86 -7.98 -15.55
CA SER A 59 1.47 -7.76 -15.97
C SER A 59 0.62 -6.99 -14.96
N ILE A 60 0.94 -7.07 -13.66
CA ILE A 60 0.24 -6.36 -12.57
C ILE A 60 0.76 -4.93 -12.44
N ALA A 61 2.05 -4.71 -12.73
CA ALA A 61 2.69 -3.40 -12.67
C ALA A 61 2.12 -2.38 -13.67
N VAL A 62 1.41 -2.85 -14.71
CA VAL A 62 0.80 -1.98 -15.71
C VAL A 62 -0.68 -1.79 -15.36
N PRO A 63 -1.11 -0.61 -14.87
CA PRO A 63 -2.53 -0.30 -14.91
C PRO A 63 -2.97 -0.40 -16.37
N SER A 64 -3.95 -1.28 -16.65
CA SER A 64 -4.45 -1.47 -18.01
C SER A 64 -4.69 -0.11 -18.66
N ARG A 65 -4.00 0.13 -19.78
CA ARG A 65 -4.10 1.36 -20.57
C ARG A 65 -5.48 1.52 -21.25
N ASP A 66 -6.45 0.66 -20.95
CA ASP A 66 -7.79 0.68 -21.56
C ASP A 66 -8.67 1.85 -21.10
N GLY A 67 -8.25 2.64 -20.11
CA GLY A 67 -8.97 3.85 -19.70
C GLY A 67 -8.80 5.06 -20.63
N ARG A 68 -7.80 5.08 -21.53
CA ARG A 68 -7.47 6.27 -22.36
C ARG A 68 -7.77 6.13 -23.86
N ARG A 69 -8.79 5.32 -24.21
CA ARG A 69 -9.40 5.34 -25.55
C ARG A 69 -10.93 5.43 -25.49
N LYS A 70 -11.46 6.34 -24.68
CA LYS A 70 -12.77 6.96 -24.95
C LYS A 70 -12.57 8.39 -25.46
N ARG A 71 -11.69 8.56 -26.46
CA ARG A 71 -11.72 9.74 -27.32
C ARG A 71 -12.86 9.48 -28.32
N TRP A 72 -14.09 9.71 -27.85
CA TRP A 72 -15.26 9.79 -28.71
C TRP A 72 -15.03 10.98 -29.64
N PHE A 73 -14.40 10.71 -30.79
CA PHE A 73 -14.73 11.40 -32.02
C PHE A 73 -16.24 11.19 -32.24
N ARG A 74 -17.06 12.05 -31.63
CA ARG A 74 -18.38 12.36 -32.18
C ARG A 74 -18.15 13.46 -33.20
N ARG A 75 -18.15 13.05 -34.46
CA ARG A 75 -18.51 13.88 -35.61
C ARG A 75 -19.83 14.59 -35.37
#